data_AF-A0A0D7QES8-F1
#
_entry.id   AF-A0A0D7QES8-F1
#
_cell.length_a   1.000
_cell.length_b   1.000
_cell.length_c   1.000
_cell.angle_alpha   90.00
_cell.angle_beta   90.00
_cell.angle_gamma   90.00
#
_symmetry.space_group_name_H-M   'P 1'
#
loop_
_entity.id
_entity.type
_entity.pdbx_description
1 polymer ?
#
loop_
_entity_poly.entity_id
_entity_poly.type
_entity_poly.pdbx_seq_one_letter_code
_entity_poly.pdbx_strand_id
1 'polypeptide(L)'
;MIEVFGVSEMIAEQIRPSTASPLPRSVRRALDAMHENAARNWRVTELAVVAGTCGRTLQRQFLAFLGKTPGTMLRDIRFERARRELLQGLPCARVMDVALRCGFTHFGRFSVAYRRRYGEAPSQTLKRQAVVVAALASFPSFLVLPCDRPTVAFGPIEACAEHGEVAANVTDDLATALTRAGISVVSKQRTARYHLAGAMRGSGARMHLTLRLIETGTGRQLWAYRSDGALDDDSIPEQLAARIAAALQPCLRLAEVDRALRKPDSDLSPHDLALRAMPGVLSLDADGNSRALELLERAMDQDPKHALATALAAWAHIQRVVYHFTTAAQAERARSIDLARKAMVLSGDAIVLAVLGNALTLLDDLDSAELVIRKALSVDGGSAWAWSRSGWIDVYRGEPESAIERLKIALDLAPHDSLAFNSMVGIGCAHFKAGNYVEAAGWQERALIEHPSAIWVHRTLCPAYVLGGGKSAARRSFGALRERYPELTVSEVQLGMPPLPQGYCDLVVGALRDIGLPA
;
A
#
# COMPACT_ATOMS: atom_id res chain seq x y z
N MET A 1 36.87 43.65 -34.79
CA MET A 1 36.15 44.94 -34.69
C MET A 1 34.71 44.65 -35.09
N ILE A 2 33.77 45.06 -34.25
CA ILE A 2 32.31 44.89 -34.30
C ILE A 2 31.79 43.58 -33.68
N GLU A 3 31.45 43.71 -32.41
CA GLU A 3 30.48 42.90 -31.66
C GLU A 3 29.11 42.93 -32.32
N VAL A 4 28.41 41.79 -32.31
CA VAL A 4 26.95 41.77 -32.15
C VAL A 4 26.63 40.66 -31.15
N PHE A 5 26.70 41.01 -29.88
CA PHE A 5 25.92 40.37 -28.82
C PHE A 5 24.43 40.60 -29.11
N GLY A 6 23.59 39.58 -28.87
CA GLY A 6 22.15 39.78 -28.74
C GLY A 6 21.26 39.08 -29.76
N VAL A 7 21.23 37.74 -29.75
CA VAL A 7 20.02 36.96 -30.10
C VAL A 7 19.94 35.64 -29.29
N SER A 8 21.06 35.14 -28.75
CA SER A 8 21.09 33.85 -28.03
C SER A 8 20.52 33.87 -26.60
N GLU A 9 20.35 35.04 -25.98
CA GLU A 9 19.74 35.17 -24.63
C GLU A 9 18.24 35.49 -24.66
N MET A 10 17.66 35.83 -25.82
CA MET A 10 16.23 36.18 -25.94
C MET A 10 15.35 35.01 -26.43
N ILE A 11 15.95 33.87 -26.79
CA ILE A 11 15.25 32.65 -27.24
C ILE A 11 15.23 31.56 -26.15
N ALA A 12 15.96 31.75 -25.04
CA ALA A 12 16.05 30.79 -23.93
C ALA A 12 14.89 30.87 -22.91
N GLU A 13 13.93 31.78 -23.08
CA GLU A 13 12.86 32.00 -22.09
C GLU A 13 11.45 31.54 -22.50
N GLN A 14 11.24 31.00 -23.72
CA GLN A 14 9.87 30.71 -24.20
C GLN A 14 9.54 29.29 -24.67
N ILE A 15 10.46 28.31 -24.58
CA ILE A 15 10.09 26.90 -24.80
C ILE A 15 10.75 26.02 -23.74
N ARG A 16 10.20 26.08 -22.51
CA ARG A 16 10.38 25.00 -21.54
C ARG A 16 9.40 23.86 -21.89
N PRO A 17 9.85 22.59 -21.87
CA PRO A 17 8.96 21.45 -22.05
C PRO A 17 7.87 21.47 -20.97
N SER A 18 6.62 21.23 -21.37
CA SER A 18 5.51 20.99 -20.45
C SER A 18 5.79 19.70 -19.68
N THR A 19 6.49 19.85 -18.57
CA THR A 19 6.44 18.95 -17.44
C THR A 19 5.00 18.97 -16.93
N ALA A 20 4.45 17.82 -16.55
CA ALA A 20 3.28 17.79 -15.67
C ALA A 20 3.68 18.62 -14.44
N SER A 21 3.20 19.86 -14.38
CA SER A 21 3.71 20.81 -13.40
C SER A 21 3.33 20.27 -12.02
N PRO A 22 4.29 20.03 -11.10
CA PRO A 22 3.98 19.52 -9.78
C PRO A 22 2.92 20.45 -9.17
N LEU A 23 1.86 19.86 -8.59
CA LEU A 23 0.75 20.62 -8.01
C LEU A 23 1.29 21.84 -7.25
N PRO A 24 0.74 23.06 -7.49
CA PRO A 24 1.21 24.25 -6.81
C PRO A 24 1.29 24.02 -5.31
N ARG A 25 2.35 24.52 -4.65
CA ARG A 25 2.54 24.34 -3.20
C ARG A 25 1.29 24.73 -2.39
N SER A 26 0.57 25.76 -2.84
CA SER A 26 -0.71 26.19 -2.28
C SER A 26 -1.80 25.12 -2.37
N VAL A 27 -1.95 24.48 -3.53
CA VAL A 27 -2.91 23.38 -3.75
C VAL A 27 -2.52 22.18 -2.91
N ARG A 28 -1.24 21.80 -2.89
CA ARG A 28 -0.73 20.69 -2.07
C ARG A 28 -1.01 20.91 -0.58
N ARG A 29 -0.63 22.06 -0.04
CA ARG A 29 -0.89 22.39 1.39
C ARG A 29 -2.37 22.37 1.73
N ALA A 30 -3.24 22.83 0.83
CA ALA A 30 -4.68 22.75 1.04
C ALA A 30 -5.18 21.30 1.03
N LEU A 31 -4.69 20.46 0.12
CA LEU A 31 -5.01 19.03 0.08
C LEU A 31 -4.53 18.30 1.34
N ASP A 32 -3.28 18.53 1.76
CA ASP A 32 -2.69 17.93 2.95
C ASP A 32 -3.58 18.25 4.18
N ALA A 33 -3.96 19.51 4.36
CA ALA A 33 -4.86 19.93 5.44
C ALA A 33 -6.28 19.33 5.35
N MET A 34 -6.82 19.17 4.13
CA MET A 34 -8.09 18.48 3.93
C MET A 34 -8.00 17.00 4.30
N HIS A 35 -6.89 16.33 3.97
CA HIS A 35 -6.67 14.92 4.29
C HIS A 35 -6.42 14.70 5.79
N GLU A 36 -5.63 15.57 6.42
CA GLU A 36 -5.36 15.56 7.86
C GLU A 36 -6.66 15.70 8.67
N ASN A 37 -7.54 16.62 8.28
CA ASN A 37 -8.79 16.87 9.00
C ASN A 37 -10.00 16.98 8.08
N ALA A 38 -10.35 15.87 7.42
CA ALA A 38 -11.48 15.81 6.49
C ALA A 38 -12.83 16.08 7.18
N ALA A 39 -12.95 15.74 8.47
CA ALA A 39 -14.17 15.92 9.27
C ALA A 39 -14.49 17.40 9.50
N ARG A 40 -13.46 18.24 9.67
CA ARG A 40 -13.61 19.69 9.89
C ARG A 40 -14.41 20.34 8.76
N ASN A 41 -15.30 21.24 9.13
CA ASN A 41 -16.11 22.02 8.18
C ASN A 41 -15.31 23.18 7.57
N TRP A 42 -14.32 22.84 6.73
CA TRP A 42 -13.42 23.81 6.10
C TRP A 42 -14.18 24.82 5.22
N ARG A 43 -13.98 26.11 5.50
CA ARG A 43 -14.34 27.19 4.58
C ARG A 43 -13.20 27.42 3.59
N VAL A 44 -13.55 27.83 2.36
CA VAL A 44 -12.56 28.15 1.32
C VAL A 44 -11.58 29.23 1.79
N THR A 45 -12.03 30.17 2.62
CA THR A 45 -11.19 31.22 3.20
C THR A 45 -10.13 30.65 4.15
N GLU A 46 -10.47 29.67 4.98
CA GLU A 46 -9.53 29.02 5.90
C GLU A 46 -8.49 28.19 5.13
N LEU A 47 -8.94 27.44 4.13
CA LEU A 47 -8.03 26.69 3.25
C LEU A 47 -7.08 27.61 2.50
N ALA A 48 -7.55 28.78 2.10
CA ALA A 48 -6.72 29.80 1.45
C ALA A 48 -5.61 30.30 2.38
N VAL A 49 -5.94 30.54 3.66
CA VAL A 49 -4.95 30.88 4.70
C VAL A 49 -3.90 29.77 4.83
N VAL A 50 -4.33 28.51 4.96
CA VAL A 50 -3.41 27.36 5.05
C VAL A 50 -2.53 27.23 3.79
N ALA A 51 -3.11 27.48 2.62
CA ALA A 51 -2.42 27.46 1.34
C ALA A 51 -1.46 28.64 1.13
N GLY A 52 -1.52 29.68 1.97
CA GLY A 52 -0.76 30.92 1.79
C GLY A 52 -1.23 31.76 0.58
N THR A 53 -2.51 31.68 0.21
CA THR A 53 -3.09 32.42 -0.93
C THR A 53 -4.46 33.02 -0.58
N CYS A 54 -5.09 33.75 -1.50
CA CYS A 54 -6.48 34.20 -1.32
C CYS A 54 -7.47 33.20 -1.91
N GLY A 55 -8.72 33.18 -1.41
CA GLY A 55 -9.72 32.17 -1.77
C GLY A 55 -10.00 32.07 -3.28
N ARG A 56 -10.00 33.20 -3.99
CA ARG A 56 -10.19 33.24 -5.46
C ARG A 56 -9.02 32.57 -6.20
N THR A 57 -7.79 32.84 -5.77
CA THR A 57 -6.60 32.21 -6.33
C THR A 57 -6.58 30.72 -6.05
N LEU A 58 -6.91 30.30 -4.82
CA LEU A 58 -6.99 28.89 -4.46
C LEU A 58 -8.04 28.16 -5.29
N GLN A 59 -9.25 28.69 -5.42
CA GLN A 59 -10.31 28.10 -6.25
C GLN A 59 -9.89 27.99 -7.72
N ARG A 60 -9.28 29.04 -8.28
CA ARG A 60 -8.77 29.03 -9.66
C ARG A 60 -7.70 27.97 -9.84
N GLN A 61 -6.78 27.82 -8.90
CA GLN A 61 -5.74 26.80 -8.95
C GLN A 61 -6.33 25.39 -8.82
N PHE A 62 -7.29 25.17 -7.92
CA PHE A 62 -8.00 23.90 -7.81
C PHE A 62 -8.71 23.51 -9.11
N LEU A 63 -9.40 24.46 -9.76
CA LEU A 63 -10.04 24.20 -11.05
C LEU A 63 -9.02 23.96 -12.16
N ALA A 64 -7.95 24.75 -12.22
CA ALA A 64 -6.92 24.65 -13.27
C ALA A 64 -6.09 23.37 -13.19
N PHE A 65 -5.77 22.91 -11.97
CA PHE A 65 -4.87 21.76 -11.77
C PHE A 65 -5.59 20.46 -11.41
N LEU A 66 -6.81 20.51 -10.88
CA LEU A 66 -7.56 19.33 -10.40
C LEU A 66 -8.97 19.22 -11.01
N GLY A 67 -9.39 20.17 -11.86
CA GLY A 67 -10.70 20.17 -12.50
C GLY A 67 -11.90 20.33 -11.55
N LYS A 68 -11.66 20.60 -10.26
CA LYS A 68 -12.68 20.60 -9.20
C LYS A 68 -12.51 21.78 -8.28
N THR A 69 -13.60 22.27 -7.68
CA THR A 69 -13.52 23.29 -6.63
C THR A 69 -13.01 22.67 -5.31
N PRO A 70 -12.40 23.46 -4.39
CA PRO A 70 -11.95 22.96 -3.10
C PRO A 70 -13.05 22.23 -2.31
N GLY A 71 -14.30 22.73 -2.35
CA GLY A 71 -15.42 22.09 -1.66
C GLY A 71 -15.86 20.76 -2.29
N THR A 72 -15.76 20.64 -3.62
CA THR A 72 -16.01 19.36 -4.31
C THR A 72 -14.91 18.36 -3.99
N MET A 73 -13.65 18.80 -4.00
CA MET A 73 -12.52 17.96 -3.62
C MET A 73 -12.62 17.47 -2.18
N LEU A 74 -12.93 18.35 -1.22
CA LEU A 74 -13.14 17.96 0.17
C LEU A 74 -14.28 16.94 0.30
N ARG A 75 -15.39 17.13 -0.43
CA ARG A 75 -16.49 16.16 -0.45
C ARG A 75 -16.04 14.80 -1.00
N ASP A 76 -15.22 14.78 -2.03
CA ASP A 76 -14.65 13.55 -2.58
C ASP A 76 -13.77 12.84 -1.55
N ILE A 77 -12.86 13.58 -0.89
CA ILE A 77 -12.00 13.06 0.18
C ILE A 77 -12.85 12.44 1.30
N ARG A 78 -13.94 13.10 1.71
CA ARG A 78 -14.85 12.58 2.74
C ARG A 78 -15.55 11.29 2.31
N PHE A 79 -16.01 11.20 1.06
CA PHE A 79 -16.64 9.97 0.55
C PHE A 79 -15.63 8.82 0.42
N GLU A 80 -14.39 9.10 0.01
CA GLU A 80 -13.32 8.09 -0.06
C GLU A 80 -13.00 7.55 1.33
N ARG A 81 -12.88 8.44 2.33
CA ARG A 81 -12.69 8.06 3.74
C ARG A 81 -13.85 7.24 4.29
N ALA A 82 -15.09 7.67 4.04
CA ALA A 82 -16.28 6.97 4.52
C ALA A 82 -16.39 5.56 3.92
N ARG A 83 -16.10 5.41 2.62
CA ARG A 83 -16.14 4.10 1.98
C ARG A 83 -15.06 3.16 2.54
N ARG A 84 -13.85 3.68 2.75
CA ARG A 84 -12.77 2.92 3.40
C ARG A 84 -13.15 2.40 4.78
N GLU A 85 -13.68 3.25 5.66
CA GLU A 85 -14.11 2.82 7.01
C GLU A 85 -15.18 1.72 6.94
N LEU A 86 -16.13 1.84 6.02
CA LEU A 86 -17.17 0.82 5.82
C LEU A 86 -16.61 -0.48 5.26
N LEU A 87 -15.60 -0.41 4.39
CA LEU A 87 -14.91 -1.59 3.85
C LEU A 87 -14.00 -2.27 4.85
N GLN A 88 -13.43 -1.54 5.81
CA GLN A 88 -12.63 -2.12 6.90
C GLN A 88 -13.49 -2.92 7.89
N GLY A 89 -14.79 -2.66 7.97
CA GLY A 89 -15.73 -3.53 8.69
C GLY A 89 -15.43 -3.68 10.18
N LEU A 90 -14.97 -2.61 10.85
CA LEU A 90 -14.63 -2.63 12.27
C LEU A 90 -15.82 -3.17 13.11
N PRO A 91 -15.57 -4.00 14.15
CA PRO A 91 -16.61 -4.52 15.03
C PRO A 91 -17.46 -3.37 15.58
N CYS A 92 -18.79 -3.54 15.58
CA CYS A 92 -19.74 -2.53 16.06
C CYS A 92 -19.79 -1.20 15.27
N ALA A 93 -19.08 -1.07 14.16
CA ALA A 93 -19.18 0.14 13.34
C ALA A 93 -20.62 0.39 12.87
N ARG A 94 -21.13 1.62 13.02
CA ARG A 94 -22.41 2.03 12.44
C ARG A 94 -22.17 3.01 11.30
N VAL A 95 -23.01 2.91 10.27
CA VAL A 95 -22.98 3.83 9.13
C VAL A 95 -23.04 5.30 9.56
N MET A 96 -23.82 5.59 10.61
CA MET A 96 -23.97 6.96 11.13
C MET A 96 -22.67 7.47 11.76
N ASP A 97 -21.97 6.63 12.52
CA ASP A 97 -20.71 7.00 13.18
C ASP A 97 -19.62 7.27 12.14
N VAL A 98 -19.54 6.41 11.11
CA VAL A 98 -18.63 6.60 9.97
C VAL A 98 -18.95 7.90 9.23
N ALA A 99 -20.23 8.16 8.94
CA ALA A 99 -20.65 9.39 8.27
C ALA A 99 -20.26 10.64 9.08
N LEU A 100 -20.50 10.63 10.40
CA LEU A 100 -20.11 11.72 11.31
C LEU A 100 -18.60 11.94 11.32
N ARG A 101 -17.80 10.88 11.50
CA ARG A 101 -16.33 10.97 11.50
C ARG A 101 -15.75 11.45 10.17
N CYS A 102 -16.46 11.21 9.07
CA CYS A 102 -16.11 11.73 7.75
C CYS A 102 -16.65 13.14 7.48
N GLY A 103 -17.28 13.81 8.46
CA GLY A 103 -17.80 15.17 8.31
C GLY A 103 -19.13 15.27 7.55
N PHE A 104 -19.91 14.19 7.48
CA PHE A 104 -21.28 14.21 6.98
C PHE A 104 -22.28 14.34 8.13
N THR A 105 -23.03 15.45 8.14
CA THR A 105 -24.06 15.74 9.15
C THR A 105 -25.48 15.33 8.71
N HIS A 106 -25.68 15.04 7.42
CA HIS A 106 -26.98 14.68 6.85
C HIS A 106 -26.97 13.25 6.31
N PHE A 107 -27.34 12.28 7.15
CA PHE A 107 -27.22 10.84 6.85
C PHE A 107 -28.01 10.34 5.64
N GLY A 108 -29.21 10.88 5.42
CA GLY A 108 -30.02 10.52 4.24
C GLY A 108 -29.36 10.97 2.93
N ARG A 109 -28.89 12.23 2.88
CA ARG A 109 -28.18 12.78 1.72
C ARG A 109 -26.85 12.06 1.48
N PHE A 110 -26.13 11.76 2.56
CA PHE A 110 -24.92 10.94 2.51
C PHE A 110 -25.20 9.59 1.87
N SER A 111 -26.22 8.85 2.35
CA SER A 111 -26.54 7.51 1.84
C SER A 111 -26.95 7.51 0.37
N VAL A 112 -27.74 8.50 -0.06
CA VAL A 112 -28.15 8.65 -1.47
C VAL A 112 -26.94 8.99 -2.36
N ALA A 113 -26.12 9.96 -1.95
CA ALA A 113 -24.94 10.36 -2.70
C ALA A 113 -23.88 9.25 -2.73
N TYR A 114 -23.74 8.50 -1.64
CA TYR A 114 -22.88 7.33 -1.55
C TYR A 114 -23.36 6.27 -2.54
N ARG A 115 -24.63 5.87 -2.50
CA ARG A 115 -25.18 4.89 -3.46
C ARG A 115 -25.01 5.32 -4.90
N ARG A 116 -25.23 6.60 -5.19
CA ARG A 116 -25.02 7.16 -6.53
C ARG A 116 -23.56 7.07 -6.98
N ARG A 117 -22.61 7.27 -6.07
CA ARG A 117 -21.17 7.23 -6.36
C ARG A 117 -20.62 5.81 -6.49
N TYR A 118 -21.20 4.88 -5.75
CA TYR A 118 -20.56 3.62 -5.41
C TYR A 118 -21.35 2.36 -5.80
N GLY A 119 -22.58 2.52 -6.30
CA GLY A 119 -23.43 1.42 -6.74
C GLY A 119 -24.14 0.67 -5.61
N GLU A 120 -23.72 0.85 -4.35
CA GLU A 120 -24.29 0.20 -3.17
C GLU A 120 -24.54 1.19 -2.03
N ALA A 121 -25.47 0.90 -1.13
CA ALA A 121 -25.71 1.70 0.06
C ALA A 121 -24.62 1.48 1.12
N PRO A 122 -24.31 2.46 1.97
CA PRO A 122 -23.32 2.31 3.04
C PRO A 122 -23.57 1.10 3.96
N SER A 123 -24.85 0.81 4.25
CA SER A 123 -25.25 -0.35 5.07
C SER A 123 -25.02 -1.68 4.35
N GLN A 124 -25.11 -1.70 3.03
CA GLN A 124 -24.81 -2.88 2.22
C GLN A 124 -23.30 -3.14 2.21
N THR A 125 -22.48 -2.10 2.01
CA THR A 125 -21.01 -2.18 2.13
C THR A 125 -20.59 -2.78 3.46
N LEU A 126 -21.12 -2.24 4.56
CA LEU A 126 -20.81 -2.67 5.92
C LEU A 126 -21.33 -4.09 6.21
N LYS A 127 -22.57 -4.41 5.81
CA LYS A 127 -23.17 -5.74 6.01
C LYS A 127 -22.40 -6.82 5.24
N ARG A 128 -21.94 -6.52 4.01
CA ARG A 128 -21.11 -7.42 3.22
C ARG A 128 -19.82 -7.77 3.97
N GLN A 129 -19.17 -6.77 4.56
CA GLN A 129 -17.96 -7.02 5.37
C GLN A 129 -18.29 -7.76 6.68
N ALA A 130 -19.37 -7.41 7.37
CA ALA A 130 -19.78 -8.05 8.63
C ALA A 130 -20.16 -9.54 8.44
N VAL A 131 -20.88 -9.90 7.37
CA VAL A 131 -21.23 -11.30 7.04
C VAL A 131 -19.97 -12.11 6.73
N VAL A 132 -19.01 -11.50 6.02
CA VAL A 132 -17.71 -12.13 5.72
C VAL A 132 -16.89 -12.32 7.00
N VAL A 133 -16.82 -11.32 7.87
CA VAL A 133 -16.14 -11.41 9.18
C VAL A 133 -16.77 -12.48 10.06
N ALA A 134 -18.10 -12.58 10.12
CA ALA A 134 -18.81 -13.60 10.90
C ALA A 134 -18.64 -15.03 10.34
N ALA A 135 -18.66 -15.19 9.01
CA ALA A 135 -18.40 -16.46 8.35
C ALA A 135 -16.92 -16.90 8.48
N LEU A 136 -15.99 -15.96 8.60
CA LEU A 136 -14.57 -16.24 8.83
C LEU A 136 -14.26 -16.50 10.31
N ALA A 137 -14.98 -15.86 11.24
CA ALA A 137 -14.90 -16.11 12.68
C ALA A 137 -15.46 -17.48 13.11
N SER A 138 -16.19 -18.16 12.22
CA SER A 138 -16.66 -19.53 12.42
C SER A 138 -15.66 -20.60 11.93
N PHE A 139 -14.56 -20.19 11.29
CA PHE A 139 -13.39 -21.05 11.13
C PHE A 139 -12.63 -21.11 12.46
N PRO A 140 -12.06 -22.27 12.82
CA PRO A 140 -11.35 -22.41 14.09
C PRO A 140 -10.27 -21.33 14.22
N SER A 141 -10.34 -20.57 15.30
CA SER A 141 -9.28 -19.67 15.73
C SER A 141 -8.02 -20.48 15.92
N PHE A 142 -7.14 -20.47 14.93
CA PHE A 142 -5.77 -20.90 15.14
C PHE A 142 -5.13 -19.81 15.99
N LEU A 143 -5.24 -19.98 17.32
CA LEU A 143 -4.32 -19.34 18.26
C LEU A 143 -2.93 -19.77 17.81
N VAL A 144 -2.28 -18.92 17.01
CA VAL A 144 -0.89 -19.09 16.65
C VAL A 144 -0.10 -18.95 17.94
N LEU A 145 0.44 -20.06 18.44
CA LEU A 145 1.38 -20.04 19.56
C LEU A 145 2.57 -19.16 19.16
N PRO A 146 2.88 -18.10 19.93
CA PRO A 146 3.90 -17.13 19.54
C PRO A 146 5.27 -17.64 19.96
N CYS A 147 5.89 -18.50 19.15
CA CYS A 147 7.30 -18.83 19.41
C CYS A 147 8.27 -17.77 18.83
N ASP A 148 7.94 -17.11 17.71
CA ASP A 148 8.92 -16.25 17.03
C ASP A 148 8.45 -14.87 16.56
N ARG A 149 7.23 -14.44 16.90
CA ARG A 149 6.77 -13.09 16.53
C ARG A 149 7.57 -11.99 17.23
N PRO A 150 7.85 -10.86 16.57
CA PRO A 150 8.50 -9.73 17.22
C PRO A 150 7.61 -9.21 18.36
N THR A 151 8.15 -9.25 19.57
CA THR A 151 7.52 -8.69 20.76
C THR A 151 7.86 -7.21 20.88
N VAL A 152 6.84 -6.37 21.05
CA VAL A 152 6.99 -4.93 21.30
C VAL A 152 6.59 -4.63 22.74
N ALA A 153 7.51 -4.10 23.53
CA ALA A 153 7.16 -3.53 24.83
C ALA A 153 6.56 -2.15 24.62
N PHE A 154 5.35 -1.95 25.12
CA PHE A 154 4.71 -0.64 25.13
C PHE A 154 4.31 -0.30 26.56
N GLY A 155 4.99 0.70 27.12
CA GLY A 155 4.75 1.20 28.47
C GLY A 155 3.87 2.45 28.45
N PRO A 156 3.51 3.00 29.62
CA PRO A 156 2.71 4.21 29.71
C PRO A 156 3.38 5.35 28.96
N ILE A 157 2.59 6.09 28.18
CA ILE A 157 3.02 7.31 27.51
C ILE A 157 3.43 8.33 28.58
N GLU A 158 4.63 8.88 28.44
CA GLU A 158 5.14 9.92 29.34
C GLU A 158 4.33 11.21 29.15
N ALA A 159 3.69 11.71 30.20
CA ALA A 159 2.88 12.92 30.16
C ALA A 159 3.00 13.73 31.47
N CYS A 160 2.69 15.03 31.41
CA CYS A 160 2.50 15.86 32.61
C CYS A 160 1.31 15.32 33.44
N ALA A 161 1.28 15.60 34.75
CA ALA A 161 0.25 15.09 35.66
C ALA A 161 -1.19 15.42 35.21
N GLU A 162 -1.38 16.59 34.61
CA GLU A 162 -2.65 17.06 34.04
C GLU A 162 -3.18 16.20 32.86
N HIS A 163 -2.34 15.37 32.25
CA HIS A 163 -2.67 14.56 31.07
C HIS A 163 -2.45 13.06 31.29
N GLY A 164 -2.29 12.63 32.56
CA GLY A 164 -2.00 11.24 32.90
C GLY A 164 -3.11 10.26 32.48
N GLU A 165 -4.38 10.64 32.65
CA GLU A 165 -5.54 9.81 32.28
C GLU A 165 -5.65 9.65 30.75
N VAL A 166 -5.52 10.75 30.01
CA VAL A 166 -5.51 10.74 28.53
C VAL A 166 -4.36 9.86 28.01
N ALA A 167 -3.17 10.01 28.58
CA ALA A 167 -2.00 9.20 28.22
C ALA A 167 -2.24 7.71 28.48
N ALA A 168 -2.93 7.34 29.55
CA ALA A 168 -3.30 5.95 29.84
C ALA A 168 -4.30 5.41 28.79
N ASN A 169 -5.39 6.14 28.50
CA ASN A 169 -6.37 5.73 27.50
C ASN A 169 -5.74 5.56 26.11
N VAL A 170 -4.90 6.52 25.69
CA VAL A 170 -4.18 6.44 24.41
C VAL A 170 -3.20 5.25 24.39
N THR A 171 -2.59 4.91 25.53
CA THR A 171 -1.73 3.73 25.65
C THR A 171 -2.54 2.45 25.42
N ASP A 172 -3.70 2.31 26.06
CA ASP A 172 -4.56 1.13 25.95
C ASP A 172 -5.16 0.97 24.54
N ASP A 173 -5.61 2.06 23.93
CA ASP A 173 -6.12 2.08 22.56
C ASP A 173 -5.05 1.64 21.55
N LEU A 174 -3.83 2.15 21.69
CA LEU A 174 -2.71 1.78 20.83
C LEU A 174 -2.27 0.34 21.08
N ALA A 175 -2.16 -0.11 22.34
CA ALA A 175 -1.84 -1.51 22.66
C ALA A 175 -2.87 -2.48 22.04
N THR A 176 -4.15 -2.11 22.10
CA THR A 176 -5.25 -2.84 21.48
C THR A 176 -5.10 -2.88 19.95
N ALA A 177 -4.86 -1.73 19.31
CA ALA A 177 -4.68 -1.66 17.86
C ALA A 177 -3.47 -2.46 17.37
N LEU A 178 -2.34 -2.43 18.09
CA LEU A 178 -1.15 -3.23 17.79
C LEU A 178 -1.42 -4.73 17.90
N THR A 179 -2.11 -5.15 18.95
CA THR A 179 -2.51 -6.55 19.14
C THR A 179 -3.43 -7.02 18.01
N ARG A 180 -4.39 -6.18 17.59
CA ARG A 180 -5.26 -6.43 16.43
C ARG A 180 -4.48 -6.49 15.11
N ALA A 181 -3.39 -5.73 14.98
CA ALA A 181 -2.47 -5.82 13.85
C ALA A 181 -1.50 -7.02 13.94
N GLY A 182 -1.74 -7.96 14.86
CA GLY A 182 -0.92 -9.16 15.03
C GLY A 182 0.45 -8.94 15.69
N ILE A 183 0.71 -7.74 16.21
CA ILE A 183 1.94 -7.39 16.94
C ILE A 183 1.79 -7.86 18.40
N SER A 184 2.76 -8.63 18.88
CA SER A 184 2.74 -9.11 20.27
C SER A 184 3.17 -8.00 21.23
N VAL A 185 2.21 -7.38 21.91
CA VAL A 185 2.47 -6.32 22.89
C VAL A 185 2.70 -6.91 24.30
N VAL A 186 3.75 -6.46 24.98
CA VAL A 186 4.05 -6.85 26.38
C VAL A 186 4.26 -5.62 27.26
N SER A 187 3.94 -5.72 28.54
CA SER A 187 4.09 -4.61 29.49
C SER A 187 5.53 -4.41 29.99
N LYS A 188 6.38 -5.45 29.94
CA LYS A 188 7.76 -5.41 30.46
C LYS A 188 8.78 -5.18 29.35
N GLN A 189 9.54 -4.08 29.47
CA GLN A 189 10.58 -3.66 28.52
C GLN A 189 11.74 -4.66 28.39
N ARG A 190 12.17 -5.28 29.50
CA ARG A 190 13.39 -6.13 29.54
C ARG A 190 13.26 -7.45 28.78
N THR A 191 12.06 -7.90 28.48
CA THR A 191 11.81 -9.17 27.78
C THR A 191 11.47 -8.98 26.31
N ALA A 192 11.27 -7.73 25.86
CA ALA A 192 10.83 -7.45 24.49
C ALA A 192 12.00 -7.10 23.56
N ARG A 193 11.97 -7.65 22.34
CA ARG A 193 12.93 -7.32 21.27
C ARG A 193 12.90 -5.85 20.86
N TYR A 194 11.71 -5.25 20.88
CA TYR A 194 11.49 -3.85 20.52
C TYR A 194 10.76 -3.11 21.62
N HIS A 195 10.92 -1.79 21.67
CA HIS A 195 10.19 -0.92 22.56
C HIS A 195 9.55 0.22 21.78
N LEU A 196 8.25 0.44 22.00
CA LEU A 196 7.54 1.63 21.57
C LEU A 196 7.56 2.63 22.72
N ALA A 197 8.27 3.73 22.57
CA ALA A 197 8.30 4.82 23.54
C ALA A 197 7.32 5.92 23.10
N GLY A 198 6.45 6.37 24.01
CA GLY A 198 5.51 7.44 23.76
C GLY A 198 5.70 8.61 24.71
N ALA A 199 5.54 9.83 24.21
CA ALA A 199 5.51 11.05 25.01
C ALA A 199 4.39 11.98 24.53
N MET A 200 3.68 12.58 25.47
CA MET A 200 2.62 13.56 25.24
C MET A 200 3.01 14.89 25.86
N ARG A 201 3.00 15.96 25.06
CA ARG A 201 3.35 17.32 25.49
C ARG A 201 2.33 18.32 24.97
N GLY A 202 2.02 19.34 25.75
CA GLY A 202 1.08 20.39 25.34
C GLY A 202 0.35 20.99 26.52
N SER A 203 -0.57 21.92 26.26
CA SER A 203 -1.52 22.43 27.25
C SER A 203 -2.89 22.66 26.60
N GLY A 204 -3.96 22.28 27.31
CA GLY A 204 -5.34 22.34 26.80
C GLY A 204 -5.55 21.56 25.51
N ALA A 205 -6.34 22.09 24.58
CA ALA A 205 -6.72 21.43 23.31
C ALA A 205 -5.58 21.26 22.27
N ARG A 206 -4.31 21.46 22.64
CA ARG A 206 -3.15 21.29 21.75
C ARG A 206 -2.14 20.33 22.38
N MET A 207 -2.47 19.05 22.34
CA MET A 207 -1.58 17.97 22.73
C MET A 207 -0.79 17.43 21.54
N HIS A 208 0.49 17.16 21.72
CA HIS A 208 1.36 16.55 20.72
C HIS A 208 1.77 15.17 21.21
N LEU A 209 1.36 14.12 20.49
CA LEU A 209 1.83 12.77 20.73
C LEU A 209 3.06 12.52 19.87
N THR A 210 4.14 12.07 20.49
CA THR A 210 5.34 11.56 19.83
C THR A 210 5.50 10.09 20.17
N LEU A 211 5.66 9.24 19.16
CA LEU A 211 5.95 7.82 19.30
C LEU A 211 7.28 7.49 18.65
N ARG A 212 8.05 6.57 19.24
CA ARG A 212 9.35 6.10 18.71
C ARG A 212 9.44 4.59 18.88
N LEU A 213 9.70 3.88 17.78
CA LEU A 213 10.03 2.45 17.83
C LEU A 213 11.54 2.28 17.92
N ILE A 214 12.00 1.50 18.91
CA ILE A 214 13.41 1.34 19.26
C ILE A 214 13.74 -0.16 19.37
N GLU A 215 14.89 -0.58 18.83
CA GLU A 215 15.45 -1.93 19.04
C GLU A 215 16.10 -2.01 20.43
N THR A 216 15.62 -2.90 21.31
CA THR A 216 16.03 -2.95 22.73
C THR A 216 17.51 -3.24 22.90
N GLY A 217 18.08 -4.13 22.07
CA GLY A 217 19.48 -4.55 22.21
C GLY A 217 20.50 -3.50 21.78
N THR A 218 20.16 -2.60 20.85
CA THR A 218 21.09 -1.63 20.26
C THR A 218 20.77 -0.18 20.61
N GLY A 219 19.53 0.09 21.07
CA GLY A 219 19.02 1.46 21.23
C GLY A 219 18.72 2.17 19.90
N ARG A 220 18.82 1.47 18.77
CA ARG A 220 18.60 2.06 17.44
C ARG A 220 17.13 2.42 17.27
N GLN A 221 16.86 3.68 16.94
CA GLN A 221 15.52 4.12 16.56
C GLN A 221 15.19 3.65 15.14
N LEU A 222 14.10 2.91 15.00
CA LEU A 222 13.65 2.31 13.74
C LEU A 222 12.60 3.17 13.04
N TRP A 223 11.79 3.89 13.82
CA TRP A 223 10.68 4.67 13.33
C TRP A 223 10.29 5.73 14.35
N ALA A 224 9.70 6.82 13.88
CA ALA A 224 9.09 7.84 14.73
C ALA A 224 7.82 8.39 14.10
N TYR A 225 6.90 8.82 14.96
CA TYR A 225 5.67 9.48 14.59
C TYR A 225 5.41 10.66 15.49
N ARG A 226 4.79 11.69 14.91
CA ARG A 226 4.34 12.88 15.61
C ARG A 226 2.97 13.27 15.09
N SER A 227 2.03 13.53 15.99
CA SER A 227 0.77 14.19 15.68
C SER A 227 0.80 15.65 16.13
N ASP A 228 0.33 16.55 15.27
CA ASP A 228 0.09 17.95 15.62
C ASP A 228 -1.42 18.21 15.58
N GLY A 229 -2.06 18.41 16.75
CA GLY A 229 -3.50 18.73 16.80
C GLY A 229 -4.19 18.31 18.09
N ALA A 230 -5.47 18.65 18.24
CA ALA A 230 -6.30 18.15 19.34
C ALA A 230 -6.46 16.64 19.18
N LEU A 231 -5.77 15.86 20.03
CA LEU A 231 -6.31 14.56 20.45
C LEU A 231 -7.61 14.88 21.19
N ASP A 232 -8.67 14.10 20.97
CA ASP A 232 -9.87 14.26 21.78
C ASP A 232 -9.45 14.12 23.25
N ASP A 233 -10.04 14.93 24.14
CA ASP A 233 -9.59 15.06 25.54
C ASP A 233 -9.58 13.72 26.31
N ASP A 234 -10.17 12.65 25.76
CA ASP A 234 -10.31 11.35 26.43
C ASP A 234 -9.67 10.14 25.69
N SER A 235 -9.33 10.20 24.39
CA SER A 235 -8.85 9.02 23.63
C SER A 235 -8.16 9.34 22.29
N ILE A 236 -7.48 8.36 21.70
CA ILE A 236 -6.97 8.46 20.32
C ILE A 236 -8.04 7.92 19.34
N PRO A 237 -8.30 8.61 18.20
CA PRO A 237 -9.25 8.09 17.23
C PRO A 237 -8.86 6.68 16.76
N GLU A 238 -9.80 5.74 16.74
CA GLU A 238 -9.55 4.32 16.38
C GLU A 238 -8.82 4.19 15.01
N GLN A 239 -9.17 5.04 14.04
CA GLN A 239 -8.51 5.07 12.73
C GLN A 239 -7.04 5.49 12.81
N LEU A 240 -6.72 6.41 13.72
CA LEU A 240 -5.34 6.84 13.92
C LEU A 240 -4.53 5.74 14.60
N ALA A 241 -5.09 5.08 15.62
CA ALA A 241 -4.46 3.93 16.25
C ALA A 241 -4.21 2.79 15.24
N ALA A 242 -5.19 2.46 14.40
CA ALA A 242 -5.05 1.48 13.32
C ALA A 242 -3.98 1.87 12.29
N ARG A 243 -3.89 3.15 11.91
CA ARG A 243 -2.84 3.65 11.00
C ARG A 243 -1.45 3.58 11.63
N ILE A 244 -1.31 3.90 12.91
CA ILE A 244 -0.05 3.77 13.64
C ILE A 244 0.37 2.30 13.68
N ALA A 245 -0.55 1.39 14.01
CA ALA A 245 -0.28 -0.04 14.03
C ALA A 245 0.14 -0.58 12.65
N ALA A 246 -0.58 -0.19 11.59
CA ALA A 246 -0.25 -0.53 10.21
C ALA A 246 1.11 0.02 9.77
N ALA A 247 1.47 1.24 10.19
CA ALA A 247 2.76 1.85 9.88
C ALA A 247 3.94 1.18 10.58
N LEU A 248 3.73 0.55 11.74
CA LEU A 248 4.79 -0.18 12.45
C LEU A 248 5.11 -1.55 11.84
N GLN A 249 4.15 -2.20 11.17
CA GLN A 249 4.36 -3.53 10.60
C GLN A 249 5.53 -3.59 9.59
N PRO A 250 5.63 -2.71 8.58
CA PRO A 250 6.78 -2.70 7.66
C PRO A 250 8.11 -2.46 8.37
N CYS A 251 8.13 -1.58 9.37
CA CYS A 251 9.33 -1.28 10.15
C CYS A 251 9.82 -2.49 10.94
N LEU A 252 8.90 -3.20 11.61
CA LEU A 252 9.21 -4.43 12.35
C LEU A 252 9.66 -5.55 11.40
N ARG A 253 8.99 -5.72 10.26
CA ARG A 253 9.38 -6.69 9.22
C ARG A 253 10.82 -6.44 8.75
N LEU A 254 11.16 -5.21 8.38
CA LEU A 254 12.51 -4.86 7.93
C LEU A 254 13.55 -5.05 9.04
N ALA A 255 13.20 -4.73 10.29
CA ALA A 255 14.10 -4.91 11.43
C ALA A 255 14.37 -6.40 11.73
N GLU A 256 13.36 -7.26 11.64
CA GLU A 256 13.52 -8.71 11.81
C GLU A 256 14.30 -9.34 10.64
N VAL A 257 14.11 -8.86 9.40
CA VAL A 257 14.94 -9.25 8.25
C VAL A 257 16.40 -8.86 8.46
N ASP A 258 16.68 -7.61 8.86
CA ASP A 258 18.03 -7.13 9.14
C ASP A 258 18.70 -7.94 10.28
N ARG A 259 17.94 -8.23 11.34
CA ARG A 259 18.40 -9.10 12.43
C ARG A 259 18.73 -10.50 11.92
N ALA A 260 17.85 -11.09 11.11
CA ALA A 260 18.08 -12.41 10.53
C ALA A 260 19.36 -12.39 9.70
N LEU A 261 19.57 -11.39 8.83
CA LEU A 261 20.77 -11.22 7.98
C LEU A 261 22.08 -11.09 8.78
N ARG A 262 22.04 -10.53 10.00
CA ARG A 262 23.24 -10.36 10.86
C ARG A 262 23.71 -11.64 11.56
N LYS A 263 22.89 -12.70 11.64
CA LYS A 263 23.26 -13.96 12.31
C LYS A 263 24.36 -14.73 11.53
N PRO A 264 25.19 -15.55 12.18
CA PRO A 264 25.98 -16.57 11.47
C PRO A 264 25.06 -17.59 10.80
N ASP A 265 25.49 -18.21 9.69
CA ASP A 265 24.69 -19.21 8.98
C ASP A 265 24.41 -20.46 9.82
N SER A 266 25.31 -20.80 10.76
CA SER A 266 25.17 -21.91 11.73
C SER A 266 24.01 -21.74 12.72
N ASP A 267 23.56 -20.50 12.94
CA ASP A 267 22.63 -20.16 14.02
C ASP A 267 21.23 -19.83 13.48
N LEU A 268 20.99 -20.08 12.19
CA LEU A 268 19.72 -19.76 11.54
C LEU A 268 18.66 -20.79 11.86
N SER A 269 17.58 -20.31 12.47
CA SER A 269 16.33 -21.07 12.53
C SER A 269 15.63 -21.10 11.16
N PRO A 270 14.65 -22.00 10.94
CA PRO A 270 13.80 -21.97 9.75
C PRO A 270 13.14 -20.60 9.51
N HIS A 271 12.78 -19.91 10.61
CA HIS A 271 12.21 -18.57 10.53
C HIS A 271 13.22 -17.53 10.06
N ASP A 272 14.46 -17.58 10.56
CA ASP A 272 15.52 -16.68 10.10
C ASP A 272 15.83 -16.89 8.61
N LEU A 273 15.86 -18.15 8.16
CA LEU A 273 16.03 -18.49 6.74
C LEU A 273 14.90 -17.90 5.89
N ALA A 274 13.64 -18.05 6.32
CA ALA A 274 12.49 -17.47 5.63
C ALA A 274 12.55 -15.93 5.58
N LEU A 275 12.95 -15.28 6.67
CA LEU A 275 13.12 -13.82 6.73
C LEU A 275 14.28 -13.34 5.83
N ARG A 276 15.41 -14.04 5.82
CA ARG A 276 16.55 -13.74 4.92
C ARG A 276 16.19 -13.89 3.45
N ALA A 277 15.33 -14.84 3.11
CA ALA A 277 14.87 -15.04 1.75
C ALA A 277 13.94 -13.91 1.26
N MET A 278 13.20 -13.28 2.17
CA MET A 278 12.13 -12.34 1.83
C MET A 278 12.58 -11.19 0.92
N PRO A 279 13.70 -10.47 1.17
CA PRO A 279 14.19 -9.45 0.23
C PRO A 279 14.36 -9.96 -1.20
N GLY A 280 14.89 -11.17 -1.39
CA GLY A 280 15.11 -11.75 -2.72
C GLY A 280 13.81 -12.12 -3.45
N VAL A 281 12.77 -12.54 -2.72
CA VAL A 281 11.42 -12.74 -3.28
C VAL A 281 10.76 -11.39 -3.62
N LEU A 282 11.04 -10.34 -2.84
CA LEU A 282 10.46 -9.01 -3.04
C LEU A 282 11.19 -8.16 -4.08
N SER A 283 12.48 -8.40 -4.32
CA SER A 283 13.36 -7.51 -5.09
C SER A 283 13.20 -7.59 -6.60
N LEU A 284 12.36 -8.49 -7.11
CA LEU A 284 12.10 -8.65 -8.56
C LEU A 284 13.39 -8.83 -9.36
N ASP A 285 14.35 -9.53 -8.76
CA ASP A 285 15.70 -9.79 -9.26
C ASP A 285 15.90 -11.30 -9.39
N ALA A 286 16.45 -11.76 -10.51
CA ALA A 286 16.57 -13.19 -10.80
C ALA A 286 17.56 -13.89 -9.86
N ASP A 287 18.69 -13.26 -9.56
CA ASP A 287 19.72 -13.79 -8.67
C ASP A 287 19.26 -13.77 -7.21
N GLY A 288 18.59 -12.69 -6.79
CA GLY A 288 17.93 -12.57 -5.50
C GLY A 288 16.84 -13.62 -5.31
N ASN A 289 16.00 -13.86 -6.32
CA ASN A 289 14.97 -14.89 -6.29
C ASN A 289 15.58 -16.31 -6.18
N SER A 290 16.64 -16.59 -6.93
CA SER A 290 17.31 -17.91 -6.89
C SER A 290 17.94 -18.16 -5.52
N ARG A 291 18.68 -17.19 -4.95
CA ARG A 291 19.21 -17.28 -3.58
C ARG A 291 18.11 -17.40 -2.53
N ALA A 292 16.97 -16.72 -2.74
CA ALA A 292 15.84 -16.83 -1.83
C ALA A 292 15.26 -18.26 -1.84
N LEU A 293 15.13 -18.89 -3.00
CA LEU A 293 14.66 -20.29 -3.09
C LEU A 293 15.58 -21.25 -2.35
N GLU A 294 16.91 -21.11 -2.47
CA GLU A 294 17.87 -21.95 -1.71
C GLU A 294 17.66 -21.83 -0.20
N LEU A 295 17.45 -20.61 0.31
CA LEU A 295 17.18 -20.38 1.74
C LEU A 295 15.83 -20.96 2.17
N LEU A 296 14.81 -20.85 1.32
CA LEU A 296 13.46 -21.35 1.60
C LEU A 296 13.41 -22.88 1.57
N GLU A 297 14.16 -23.52 0.67
CA GLU A 297 14.34 -24.97 0.64
C GLU A 297 14.98 -25.45 1.94
N ARG A 298 16.10 -24.84 2.35
CA ARG A 298 16.74 -25.14 3.65
C ARG A 298 15.77 -24.96 4.83
N ALA A 299 14.95 -23.91 4.81
CA ALA A 299 13.95 -23.68 5.85
C ALA A 299 12.88 -24.80 5.89
N MET A 300 12.41 -25.24 4.72
CA MET A 300 11.42 -26.30 4.60
C MET A 300 11.99 -27.70 4.89
N ASP A 301 13.29 -27.91 4.67
CA ASP A 301 13.98 -29.15 5.05
C ASP A 301 14.11 -29.26 6.58
N GLN A 302 14.40 -28.14 7.26
CA GLN A 302 14.47 -28.08 8.72
C GLN A 302 13.09 -28.15 9.39
N ASP A 303 12.10 -27.43 8.85
CA ASP A 303 10.71 -27.48 9.30
C ASP A 303 9.75 -27.60 8.09
N PRO A 304 9.33 -28.83 7.74
CA PRO A 304 8.40 -29.07 6.64
C PRO A 304 7.02 -28.44 6.81
N LYS A 305 6.66 -27.98 8.02
CA LYS A 305 5.39 -27.29 8.31
C LYS A 305 5.56 -25.78 8.40
N HIS A 306 6.72 -25.23 8.03
CA HIS A 306 6.95 -23.80 8.12
C HIS A 306 6.13 -23.02 7.07
N ALA A 307 5.06 -22.38 7.52
CA ALA A 307 4.06 -21.75 6.65
C ALA A 307 4.60 -20.56 5.85
N LEU A 308 5.41 -19.70 6.47
CA LEU A 308 5.98 -18.53 5.79
C LEU A 308 6.96 -18.94 4.69
N ALA A 309 7.87 -19.89 4.98
CA ALA A 309 8.81 -20.39 3.99
C ALA A 309 8.08 -21.04 2.79
N THR A 310 7.06 -21.85 3.07
CA THR A 310 6.26 -22.52 2.04
C THR A 310 5.53 -21.50 1.15
N ALA A 311 4.90 -20.47 1.74
CA ALA A 311 4.19 -19.44 0.99
C ALA A 311 5.13 -18.54 0.16
N LEU A 312 6.29 -18.17 0.72
CA LEU A 312 7.31 -17.41 0.00
C LEU A 312 7.88 -18.22 -1.18
N ALA A 313 8.12 -19.52 -1.00
CA ALA A 313 8.61 -20.39 -2.07
C ALA A 313 7.58 -20.53 -3.20
N ALA A 314 6.30 -20.70 -2.85
CA ALA A 314 5.21 -20.71 -3.84
C ALA A 314 5.23 -19.43 -4.69
N TRP A 315 5.36 -18.26 -4.05
CA TRP A 315 5.47 -16.99 -4.77
C TRP A 315 6.75 -16.92 -5.61
N ALA A 316 7.91 -17.26 -5.04
CA ALA A 316 9.19 -17.18 -5.74
C ALA A 316 9.20 -18.03 -7.03
N HIS A 317 8.64 -19.23 -7.03
CA HIS A 317 8.53 -20.06 -8.24
C HIS A 317 7.65 -19.44 -9.33
N ILE A 318 6.43 -18.98 -9.01
CA ILE A 318 5.57 -18.37 -10.04
C ILE A 318 6.11 -17.03 -10.54
N GLN A 319 6.82 -16.30 -9.68
CA GLN A 319 7.53 -15.07 -10.04
C GLN A 319 8.53 -15.32 -11.17
N ARG A 320 9.25 -16.45 -11.15
CA ARG A 320 10.22 -16.79 -12.20
C ARG A 320 9.56 -16.93 -13.58
N VAL A 321 8.31 -17.37 -13.64
CA VAL A 321 7.53 -17.44 -14.87
C VAL A 321 7.12 -16.04 -15.34
N VAL A 322 6.49 -15.25 -14.47
CA VAL A 322 5.94 -13.92 -14.80
C VAL A 322 7.03 -12.91 -15.20
N TYR A 323 8.21 -13.01 -14.58
CA TYR A 323 9.32 -12.09 -14.85
C TYR A 323 10.40 -12.66 -15.79
N HIS A 324 10.18 -13.85 -16.37
CA HIS A 324 11.11 -14.52 -17.27
C HIS A 324 12.50 -14.81 -16.67
N PHE A 325 12.54 -15.24 -15.41
CA PHE A 325 13.79 -15.68 -14.75
C PHE A 325 14.12 -17.15 -15.02
N THR A 326 13.34 -17.82 -15.87
CA THR A 326 13.44 -19.26 -16.10
C THR A 326 13.08 -19.62 -17.54
N THR A 327 13.72 -20.67 -18.05
CA THR A 327 13.37 -21.35 -19.31
C THR A 327 12.45 -22.55 -19.07
N ALA A 328 12.25 -22.97 -17.81
CA ALA A 328 11.47 -24.15 -17.41
C ALA A 328 10.10 -23.75 -16.82
N ALA A 329 9.38 -22.85 -17.49
CA ALA A 329 8.15 -22.23 -16.98
C ALA A 329 7.09 -23.23 -16.47
N GLN A 330 6.92 -24.35 -17.16
CA GLN A 330 5.94 -25.37 -16.76
C GLN A 330 6.28 -26.04 -15.42
N ALA A 331 7.56 -26.36 -15.18
CA ALA A 331 8.02 -26.97 -13.94
C ALA A 331 7.90 -26.00 -12.76
N GLU A 332 8.26 -24.74 -12.97
CA GLU A 332 8.17 -23.66 -11.97
C GLU A 332 6.71 -23.41 -11.56
N ARG A 333 5.80 -23.35 -12.53
CA ARG A 333 4.36 -23.22 -12.26
C ARG A 333 3.83 -24.43 -11.49
N ALA A 334 4.17 -25.65 -11.90
CA ALA A 334 3.77 -26.86 -11.19
C ALA A 334 4.25 -26.84 -9.73
N ARG A 335 5.50 -26.41 -9.50
CA ARG A 335 6.06 -26.36 -8.16
C ARG A 335 5.41 -25.30 -7.28
N SER A 336 5.09 -24.14 -7.85
CA SER A 336 4.32 -23.11 -7.18
C SER A 336 2.93 -23.60 -6.74
N ILE A 337 2.21 -24.33 -7.60
CA ILE A 337 0.89 -24.89 -7.28
C ILE A 337 0.96 -25.86 -6.09
N ASP A 338 1.93 -26.78 -6.09
CA ASP A 338 2.12 -27.74 -5.00
C ASP A 338 2.37 -27.02 -3.66
N LEU A 339 3.26 -26.03 -3.67
CA LEU A 339 3.60 -25.25 -2.48
C LEU A 339 2.44 -24.37 -2.02
N ALA A 340 1.68 -23.77 -2.93
CA ALA A 340 0.50 -22.97 -2.57
C ALA A 340 -0.57 -23.85 -1.90
N ARG A 341 -0.85 -25.04 -2.44
CA ARG A 341 -1.76 -26.02 -1.82
C ARG A 341 -1.28 -26.46 -0.44
N LYS A 342 0.02 -26.72 -0.29
CA LYS A 342 0.63 -27.04 1.00
C LYS A 342 0.47 -25.88 1.99
N ALA A 343 0.72 -24.64 1.58
CA ALA A 343 0.59 -23.47 2.43
C ALA A 343 -0.86 -23.21 2.89
N MET A 344 -1.87 -23.53 2.06
CA MET A 344 -3.29 -23.35 2.43
C MET A 344 -3.74 -24.19 3.63
N VAL A 345 -3.11 -25.34 3.87
CA VAL A 345 -3.44 -26.21 5.02
C VAL A 345 -2.56 -25.96 6.24
N LEU A 346 -1.54 -25.10 6.13
CA LEU A 346 -0.69 -24.72 7.26
C LEU A 346 -1.31 -23.55 8.04
N SER A 347 -1.06 -23.52 9.35
CA SER A 347 -1.44 -22.38 10.18
C SER A 347 -0.52 -21.20 9.89
N GLY A 348 -1.10 -20.08 9.48
CA GLY A 348 -0.37 -18.86 9.13
C GLY A 348 -1.07 -17.62 9.68
N ASP A 349 -0.30 -16.57 9.92
CA ASP A 349 -0.82 -15.26 10.31
C ASP A 349 -1.22 -14.41 9.09
N ALA A 350 -1.64 -13.17 9.33
CA ALA A 350 -2.07 -12.28 8.26
C ALA A 350 -0.98 -12.05 7.19
N ILE A 351 0.31 -12.08 7.57
CA ILE A 351 1.43 -11.93 6.64
C ILE A 351 1.53 -13.17 5.75
N VAL A 352 1.51 -14.38 6.34
CA VAL A 352 1.55 -15.63 5.58
C VAL A 352 0.38 -15.70 4.58
N LEU A 353 -0.82 -15.34 5.02
CA LEU A 353 -2.01 -15.32 4.17
C LEU A 353 -1.90 -14.29 3.04
N ALA A 354 -1.34 -13.10 3.31
CA ALA A 354 -1.08 -12.08 2.29
C ALA A 354 -0.04 -12.52 1.25
N VAL A 355 1.03 -13.19 1.69
CA VAL A 355 2.07 -13.76 0.82
C VAL A 355 1.49 -14.87 -0.05
N LEU A 356 0.75 -15.81 0.55
CA LEU A 356 0.08 -16.90 -0.18
C LEU A 356 -0.93 -16.35 -1.19
N GLY A 357 -1.73 -15.37 -0.81
CA GLY A 357 -2.68 -14.72 -1.71
C GLY A 357 -1.98 -14.13 -2.94
N ASN A 358 -0.76 -13.62 -2.80
CA ASN A 358 0.00 -13.16 -3.96
C ASN A 358 0.43 -14.29 -4.90
N ALA A 359 0.89 -15.41 -4.35
CA ALA A 359 1.25 -16.58 -5.16
C ALA A 359 0.04 -17.09 -5.95
N LEU A 360 -1.11 -17.27 -5.28
CA LEU A 360 -2.37 -17.70 -5.90
C LEU A 360 -2.84 -16.72 -6.98
N THR A 361 -2.71 -15.42 -6.73
CA THR A 361 -3.05 -14.39 -7.71
C THR A 361 -2.22 -14.53 -8.99
N LEU A 362 -0.90 -14.75 -8.88
CA LEU A 362 -0.03 -14.93 -10.06
C LEU A 362 -0.22 -16.30 -10.74
N LEU A 363 -0.77 -17.27 -10.01
CA LEU A 363 -1.19 -18.57 -10.54
C LEU A 363 -2.52 -18.51 -11.29
N ASP A 364 -3.21 -17.37 -11.28
CA ASP A 364 -4.58 -17.19 -11.79
C ASP A 364 -5.65 -17.97 -11.01
N ASP A 365 -5.38 -18.31 -9.74
CA ASP A 365 -6.37 -18.85 -8.81
C ASP A 365 -6.96 -17.70 -7.97
N LEU A 366 -7.68 -16.81 -8.66
CA LEU A 366 -8.20 -15.56 -8.07
C LEU A 366 -9.22 -15.82 -6.95
N ASP A 367 -9.97 -16.92 -7.01
CA ASP A 367 -10.99 -17.25 -6.02
C ASP A 367 -10.36 -17.73 -4.71
N SER A 368 -9.35 -18.61 -4.78
CA SER A 368 -8.58 -19.01 -3.59
C SER A 368 -7.79 -17.82 -3.05
N ALA A 369 -7.21 -16.99 -3.92
CA ALA A 369 -6.53 -15.76 -3.52
C ALA A 369 -7.47 -14.84 -2.73
N GLU A 370 -8.69 -14.63 -3.21
CA GLU A 370 -9.67 -13.78 -2.53
C GLU A 370 -10.05 -14.35 -1.16
N LEU A 371 -10.21 -15.67 -1.05
CA LEU A 371 -10.53 -16.32 0.22
C LEU A 371 -9.42 -16.10 1.26
N VAL A 372 -8.15 -16.33 0.90
CA VAL A 372 -7.02 -16.17 1.85
C VAL A 372 -6.78 -14.70 2.20
N ILE A 373 -6.93 -13.78 1.24
CA ILE A 373 -6.79 -12.34 1.49
C ILE A 373 -7.92 -11.82 2.38
N ARG A 374 -9.16 -12.26 2.15
CA ARG A 374 -10.29 -11.93 3.05
C ARG A 374 -10.03 -12.44 4.47
N LYS A 375 -9.48 -13.65 4.61
CA LYS A 375 -9.07 -14.18 5.92
C LYS A 375 -7.96 -13.34 6.54
N ALA A 376 -6.94 -12.93 5.78
CA ALA A 376 -5.89 -12.03 6.27
C ALA A 376 -6.48 -10.72 6.83
N LEU A 377 -7.40 -10.10 6.08
CA LEU A 377 -8.07 -8.86 6.48
C LEU A 377 -9.03 -9.03 7.67
N SER A 378 -9.61 -10.23 7.87
CA SER A 378 -10.39 -10.50 9.08
C SER A 378 -9.53 -10.66 10.34
N VAL A 379 -8.29 -11.12 10.19
CA VAL A 379 -7.31 -11.24 11.28
C VAL A 379 -6.70 -9.87 11.56
N ASP A 380 -6.31 -9.15 10.51
CA ASP A 380 -5.71 -7.83 10.56
C ASP A 380 -6.29 -6.93 9.46
N GLY A 381 -7.33 -6.17 9.82
CA GLY A 381 -7.97 -5.20 8.92
C GLY A 381 -7.10 -3.99 8.60
N GLY A 382 -5.98 -3.80 9.32
CA GLY A 382 -4.99 -2.76 9.10
C GLY A 382 -3.85 -3.18 8.17
N SER A 383 -3.82 -4.43 7.70
CA SER A 383 -2.74 -4.93 6.84
C SER A 383 -2.73 -4.23 5.48
N ALA A 384 -1.84 -3.24 5.32
CA ALA A 384 -1.63 -2.55 4.06
C ALA A 384 -1.28 -3.53 2.93
N TRP A 385 -0.51 -4.58 3.25
CA TRP A 385 -0.16 -5.60 2.28
C TRP A 385 -1.37 -6.41 1.83
N ALA A 386 -2.22 -6.88 2.74
CA ALA A 386 -3.43 -7.62 2.37
C ALA A 386 -4.40 -6.75 1.55
N TRP A 387 -4.56 -5.46 1.90
CA TRP A 387 -5.32 -4.50 1.08
C TRP A 387 -4.74 -4.33 -0.33
N SER A 388 -3.41 -4.26 -0.44
CA SER A 388 -2.72 -4.18 -1.73
C SER A 388 -3.03 -5.42 -2.59
N ARG A 389 -2.90 -6.63 -2.01
CA ARG A 389 -3.25 -7.88 -2.70
C ARG A 389 -4.72 -7.97 -3.09
N SER A 390 -5.60 -7.50 -2.22
CA SER A 390 -7.05 -7.41 -2.47
C SER A 390 -7.35 -6.53 -3.69
N GLY A 391 -6.64 -5.40 -3.83
CA GLY A 391 -6.78 -4.53 -4.99
C GLY A 391 -6.21 -5.14 -6.27
N TRP A 392 -5.11 -5.89 -6.20
CA TRP A 392 -4.57 -6.61 -7.36
C TRP A 392 -5.50 -7.70 -7.90
N ILE A 393 -6.21 -8.42 -7.03
CA ILE A 393 -7.25 -9.37 -7.47
C ILE A 393 -8.30 -8.65 -8.34
N ASP A 394 -8.75 -7.47 -7.92
CA ASP A 394 -9.72 -6.68 -8.69
C ASP A 394 -9.12 -6.14 -10.00
N VAL A 395 -7.82 -5.81 -10.05
CA VAL A 395 -7.12 -5.47 -11.30
C VAL A 395 -7.20 -6.63 -12.29
N TYR A 396 -6.92 -7.85 -11.83
CA TYR A 396 -6.93 -9.06 -12.68
C TYR A 396 -8.34 -9.47 -13.10
N ARG A 397 -9.34 -9.25 -12.26
CA ARG A 397 -10.76 -9.39 -12.64
C ARG A 397 -11.23 -8.31 -13.63
N GLY A 398 -10.49 -7.22 -13.78
CA GLY A 398 -10.86 -6.11 -14.65
C GLY A 398 -11.91 -5.19 -14.05
N GLU A 399 -11.91 -5.03 -12.72
CA GLU A 399 -12.83 -4.22 -11.92
C GLU A 399 -12.15 -2.92 -11.44
N PRO A 400 -11.96 -1.91 -12.33
CA PRO A 400 -11.04 -0.82 -12.08
C PRO A 400 -11.44 0.08 -10.90
N GLU A 401 -12.72 0.36 -10.68
CA GLU A 401 -13.16 1.21 -9.58
C GLU A 401 -12.87 0.58 -8.21
N SER A 402 -13.14 -0.73 -8.07
CA SER A 402 -12.88 -1.48 -6.85
C SER A 402 -11.38 -1.65 -6.61
N ALA A 403 -10.61 -1.91 -7.67
CA ALA A 403 -9.16 -1.99 -7.60
C ALA A 403 -8.51 -0.69 -7.10
N ILE A 404 -8.86 0.45 -7.72
CA ILE A 404 -8.33 1.76 -7.33
C ILE A 404 -8.62 2.05 -5.86
N GLU A 405 -9.83 1.74 -5.42
CA GLU A 405 -10.21 1.94 -4.04
C GLU A 405 -9.33 1.13 -3.07
N ARG A 406 -9.25 -0.20 -3.25
CA ARG A 406 -8.51 -1.07 -2.33
C ARG A 406 -7.03 -0.74 -2.27
N LEU A 407 -6.43 -0.41 -3.41
CA LEU A 407 -5.03 -0.01 -3.51
C LEU A 407 -4.77 1.35 -2.83
N LYS A 408 -5.71 2.30 -2.91
CA LYS A 408 -5.63 3.55 -2.14
C LYS A 408 -5.73 3.30 -0.63
N ILE A 409 -6.54 2.34 -0.19
CA ILE A 409 -6.58 1.96 1.24
C ILE A 409 -5.20 1.48 1.69
N ALA A 410 -4.54 0.63 0.90
CA ALA A 410 -3.17 0.17 1.19
C ALA A 410 -2.17 1.33 1.29
N LEU A 411 -2.19 2.26 0.32
CA LEU A 411 -1.31 3.43 0.31
C LEU A 411 -1.54 4.36 1.51
N ASP A 412 -2.79 4.52 1.95
CA ASP A 412 -3.09 5.38 3.09
C ASP A 412 -2.74 4.76 4.44
N LEU A 413 -2.73 3.42 4.53
CA LEU A 413 -2.32 2.69 5.72
C LEU A 413 -0.79 2.70 5.89
N ALA A 414 -0.03 2.49 4.80
CA ALA A 414 1.42 2.44 4.83
C ALA A 414 2.05 3.22 3.64
N PRO A 415 1.97 4.57 3.64
CA PRO A 415 2.42 5.39 2.51
C PRO A 415 3.93 5.35 2.26
N HIS A 416 4.71 4.93 3.26
CA HIS A 416 6.17 4.85 3.21
C HIS A 416 6.68 3.40 3.21
N ASP A 417 5.81 2.40 3.00
CA ASP A 417 6.29 1.03 2.80
C ASP A 417 7.08 0.97 1.47
N SER A 418 8.25 0.33 1.51
CA SER A 418 9.02 -0.07 0.33
C SER A 418 8.19 -0.78 -0.75
N LEU A 419 7.09 -1.43 -0.39
CA LEU A 419 6.18 -2.12 -1.30
C LEU A 419 5.04 -1.22 -1.83
N ALA A 420 4.93 0.04 -1.39
CA ALA A 420 3.86 0.96 -1.77
C ALA A 420 3.84 1.26 -3.28
N PHE A 421 5.01 1.28 -3.94
CA PHE A 421 5.08 1.48 -5.40
C PHE A 421 4.24 0.46 -6.16
N ASN A 422 4.15 -0.79 -5.66
CA ASN A 422 3.36 -1.85 -6.29
C ASN A 422 1.86 -1.50 -6.30
N SER A 423 1.34 -0.89 -5.23
CA SER A 423 -0.03 -0.38 -5.21
C SER A 423 -0.23 0.78 -6.18
N MET A 424 0.77 1.65 -6.37
CA MET A 424 0.71 2.73 -7.38
C MET A 424 0.65 2.16 -8.80
N VAL A 425 1.44 1.12 -9.10
CA VAL A 425 1.38 0.42 -10.40
C VAL A 425 0.00 -0.17 -10.62
N GLY A 426 -0.57 -0.87 -9.63
CA GLY A 426 -1.91 -1.45 -9.72
C GLY A 426 -3.00 -0.41 -9.98
N ILE A 427 -2.93 0.77 -9.33
CA ILE A 427 -3.84 1.89 -9.59
C ILE A 427 -3.68 2.36 -11.05
N GLY A 428 -2.45 2.45 -11.54
CA GLY A 428 -2.17 2.75 -12.94
C GLY A 428 -2.79 1.72 -13.89
N CYS A 429 -2.65 0.43 -13.60
CA CYS A 429 -3.26 -0.66 -14.38
C CYS A 429 -4.80 -0.56 -14.39
N ALA A 430 -5.42 -0.23 -13.26
CA ALA A 430 -6.87 -0.03 -13.19
C ALA A 430 -7.32 1.18 -14.02
N HIS A 431 -6.60 2.31 -13.97
CA HIS A 431 -6.87 3.45 -14.84
C HIS A 431 -6.72 3.12 -16.32
N PHE A 432 -5.71 2.32 -16.68
CA PHE A 432 -5.52 1.84 -18.05
C PHE A 432 -6.72 1.02 -18.51
N LYS A 433 -7.19 0.07 -17.67
CA LYS A 433 -8.39 -0.74 -17.97
C LYS A 433 -9.64 0.13 -18.17
N ALA A 434 -9.76 1.23 -17.43
CA ALA A 434 -10.85 2.19 -17.56
C ALA A 434 -10.71 3.16 -18.74
N GLY A 435 -9.65 3.05 -19.56
CA GLY A 435 -9.38 3.95 -20.69
C GLY A 435 -8.79 5.31 -20.29
N ASN A 436 -8.45 5.51 -19.02
CA ASN A 436 -7.88 6.75 -18.48
C ASN A 436 -6.35 6.71 -18.59
N TYR A 437 -5.83 6.74 -19.82
CA TYR A 437 -4.42 6.46 -20.11
C TYR A 437 -3.44 7.49 -19.53
N VAL A 438 -3.84 8.76 -19.43
CA VAL A 438 -3.00 9.82 -18.85
C VAL A 438 -2.83 9.61 -17.34
N GLU A 439 -3.91 9.32 -16.64
CA GLU A 439 -3.92 8.98 -15.22
C GLU A 439 -3.14 7.68 -14.96
N ALA A 440 -3.30 6.68 -15.83
CA ALA A 440 -2.54 5.44 -15.76
C ALA A 440 -1.03 5.69 -15.78
N ALA A 441 -0.57 6.49 -16.74
CA ALA A 441 0.83 6.87 -16.86
C ALA A 441 1.31 7.65 -15.63
N GLY A 442 0.54 8.64 -15.16
CA GLY A 442 0.92 9.44 -13.99
C GLY A 442 1.10 8.63 -12.70
N TRP A 443 0.30 7.60 -12.48
CA TRP A 443 0.47 6.70 -11.32
C TRP A 443 1.70 5.80 -11.46
N GLN A 444 1.98 5.30 -12.65
CA GLN A 444 3.14 4.43 -12.91
C GLN A 444 4.46 5.21 -12.91
N GLU A 445 4.46 6.48 -13.36
CA GLU A 445 5.59 7.40 -13.19
C GLU A 445 5.92 7.60 -11.70
N ARG A 446 4.91 7.82 -10.85
CA ARG A 446 5.12 7.93 -9.39
C ARG A 446 5.72 6.66 -8.81
N ALA A 447 5.25 5.50 -9.25
CA ALA A 447 5.83 4.23 -8.83
C ALA A 447 7.32 4.10 -9.21
N LEU A 448 7.71 4.54 -10.40
CA LEU A 448 9.10 4.52 -10.87
C LEU A 448 9.98 5.58 -10.16
N ILE A 449 9.42 6.69 -9.68
CA ILE A 449 10.15 7.64 -8.84
C ILE A 449 10.51 6.98 -7.49
N GLU A 450 9.57 6.25 -6.89
CA GLU A 450 9.80 5.54 -5.62
C GLU A 450 10.71 4.31 -5.81
N HIS A 451 10.60 3.62 -6.95
CA HIS A 451 11.37 2.42 -7.23
C HIS A 451 11.89 2.37 -8.69
N PRO A 452 12.98 3.10 -9.00
CA PRO A 452 13.51 3.23 -10.37
C PRO A 452 13.96 1.91 -11.01
N SER A 453 14.29 0.89 -10.21
CA SER A 453 14.71 -0.43 -10.67
C SER A 453 13.54 -1.31 -11.17
N ALA A 454 12.28 -0.92 -10.98
CA ALA A 454 11.11 -1.66 -11.49
C ALA A 454 10.90 -1.44 -13.01
N ILE A 455 11.90 -1.76 -13.83
CA ILE A 455 11.87 -1.53 -15.28
C ILE A 455 10.70 -2.24 -15.97
N TRP A 456 10.22 -3.36 -15.40
CA TRP A 456 9.04 -4.07 -15.90
C TRP A 456 7.76 -3.19 -15.95
N VAL A 457 7.67 -2.11 -15.17
CA VAL A 457 6.54 -1.16 -15.22
C VAL A 457 6.41 -0.50 -16.61
N HIS A 458 7.52 -0.39 -17.35
CA HIS A 458 7.50 0.12 -18.72
C HIS A 458 6.68 -0.74 -19.68
N ARG A 459 6.43 -2.03 -19.36
CA ARG A 459 5.56 -2.93 -20.15
C ARG A 459 4.11 -2.43 -20.21
N THR A 460 3.64 -1.71 -19.20
CA THR A 460 2.28 -1.12 -19.16
C THR A 460 2.31 0.41 -19.29
N LEU A 461 3.37 1.08 -18.84
CA LEU A 461 3.52 2.53 -18.94
C LEU A 461 3.75 2.98 -20.39
N CYS A 462 4.54 2.25 -21.16
CA CYS A 462 4.75 2.56 -22.58
C CYS A 462 3.42 2.50 -23.37
N PRO A 463 2.62 1.42 -23.29
CA PRO A 463 1.25 1.40 -23.83
C PRO A 463 0.37 2.56 -23.40
N ALA A 464 0.40 2.93 -22.11
CA ALA A 464 -0.39 4.04 -21.61
C ALA A 464 -0.04 5.36 -22.33
N TYR A 465 1.24 5.63 -22.58
CA TYR A 465 1.63 6.80 -23.38
C TYR A 465 1.24 6.69 -24.85
N VAL A 466 1.37 5.51 -25.47
CA VAL A 466 0.98 5.30 -26.88
C VAL A 466 -0.50 5.61 -27.05
N LEU A 467 -1.37 4.97 -26.24
CA LEU A 467 -2.82 5.12 -26.30
C LEU A 467 -3.28 6.50 -25.81
N GLY A 468 -2.53 7.12 -24.89
CA GLY A 468 -2.75 8.50 -24.44
C GLY A 468 -2.21 9.58 -25.40
N GLY A 469 -1.62 9.22 -26.54
CA GLY A 469 -1.10 10.16 -27.55
C GLY A 469 0.25 10.81 -27.24
N GLY A 470 0.91 10.41 -26.14
CA GLY A 470 2.18 10.97 -25.66
C GLY A 470 3.42 10.43 -26.38
N LYS A 471 3.55 10.67 -27.69
CA LYS A 471 4.61 10.07 -28.55
C LYS A 471 6.03 10.16 -27.99
N SER A 472 6.46 11.33 -27.51
CA SER A 472 7.82 11.52 -26.98
C SER A 472 8.04 10.78 -25.66
N ALA A 473 7.03 10.72 -24.79
CA ALA A 473 7.10 9.98 -23.53
C ALA A 473 7.07 8.46 -23.77
N ALA A 474 6.26 8.01 -24.73
CA ALA A 474 6.21 6.62 -25.16
C ALA A 474 7.59 6.13 -25.64
N ARG A 475 8.29 6.92 -26.47
CA ARG A 475 9.65 6.58 -26.94
C ARG A 475 10.68 6.48 -25.81
N ARG A 476 10.63 7.38 -24.83
CA ARG A 476 11.52 7.30 -23.65
C ARG A 476 11.24 6.05 -22.82
N SER A 477 9.96 5.77 -22.56
CA SER A 477 9.51 4.57 -21.84
C SER A 477 9.93 3.28 -22.56
N PHE A 478 9.76 3.25 -23.88
CA PHE A 478 10.21 2.14 -24.73
C PHE A 478 11.74 1.98 -24.73
N GLY A 479 12.49 3.08 -24.80
CA GLY A 479 13.95 3.07 -24.71
C GLY A 479 14.44 2.44 -23.41
N ALA A 480 13.86 2.83 -22.26
CA ALA A 480 14.19 2.25 -20.96
C ALA A 480 13.90 0.73 -20.90
N LEU A 481 12.79 0.29 -21.51
CA LEU A 481 12.47 -1.14 -21.60
C LEU A 481 13.51 -1.91 -22.44
N ARG A 482 13.89 -1.37 -23.60
CA ARG A 482 14.85 -1.98 -24.55
C ARG A 482 16.28 -1.97 -24.03
N GLU A 483 16.67 -0.96 -23.24
CA GLU A 483 17.99 -0.92 -22.60
C GLU A 483 18.19 -2.08 -21.63
N ARG A 484 17.16 -2.41 -20.84
CA ARG A 484 17.23 -3.53 -19.89
C ARG A 484 16.95 -4.88 -20.53
N TYR A 485 16.06 -4.93 -21.52
CA TYR A 485 15.64 -6.15 -22.19
C TYR A 485 15.80 -6.00 -23.72
N PRO A 486 17.04 -6.05 -24.24
CA PRO A 486 17.34 -5.81 -25.66
C PRO A 486 16.78 -6.88 -26.59
N GLU A 487 16.55 -8.09 -26.11
CA GLU A 487 15.99 -9.19 -26.90
C GLU A 487 14.48 -9.35 -26.70
N LEU A 488 13.83 -8.49 -25.89
CA LEU A 488 12.41 -8.63 -25.58
C LEU A 488 11.53 -8.53 -26.83
N THR A 489 10.65 -9.50 -26.98
CA THR A 489 9.63 -9.58 -28.04
C THR A 489 8.21 -9.38 -27.50
N VAL A 490 7.27 -9.09 -28.39
CA VAL A 490 5.84 -9.05 -28.08
C VAL A 490 5.36 -10.41 -27.57
N SER A 491 5.81 -11.49 -28.20
CA SER A 491 5.48 -12.88 -27.80
C SER A 491 5.93 -13.19 -26.37
N GLU A 492 7.13 -12.75 -25.98
CA GLU A 492 7.61 -12.91 -24.60
C GLU A 492 6.80 -12.07 -23.62
N VAL A 493 6.50 -10.80 -23.95
CA VAL A 493 5.64 -9.97 -23.09
C VAL A 493 4.29 -10.64 -22.87
N GLN A 494 3.69 -11.21 -23.92
CA GLN A 494 2.41 -11.91 -23.85
C GLN A 494 2.49 -13.15 -22.95
N LEU A 495 3.58 -13.93 -23.04
CA LEU A 495 3.79 -15.13 -22.21
C LEU A 495 3.98 -14.79 -20.72
N GLY A 496 4.64 -13.66 -20.42
CA GLY A 496 4.90 -13.21 -19.05
C GLY A 496 3.84 -12.29 -18.47
N MET A 497 2.76 -12.00 -19.20
CA MET A 497 1.70 -11.16 -18.66
C MET A 497 1.06 -11.84 -17.45
N PRO A 498 0.84 -11.10 -16.35
CA PRO A 498 -0.01 -11.60 -15.27
C PRO A 498 -1.45 -11.79 -15.79
N PRO A 499 -2.34 -12.47 -15.04
CA PRO A 499 -3.69 -12.84 -15.52
C PRO A 499 -4.63 -11.64 -15.65
N LEU A 500 -4.33 -10.76 -16.60
CA LEU A 500 -5.11 -9.59 -16.94
C LEU A 500 -6.20 -9.98 -17.94
N PRO A 501 -7.34 -9.27 -17.98
CA PRO A 501 -8.41 -9.57 -18.93
C PRO A 501 -7.89 -9.52 -20.38
N GLN A 502 -8.36 -10.42 -21.25
CA GLN A 502 -7.85 -10.54 -22.63
C GLN A 502 -7.81 -9.19 -23.38
N GLY A 503 -8.89 -8.40 -23.33
CA GLY A 503 -8.93 -7.09 -23.97
C GLY A 503 -7.93 -6.07 -23.40
N TYR A 504 -7.47 -6.23 -22.16
CA TYR A 504 -6.37 -5.46 -21.61
C TYR A 504 -5.05 -5.87 -22.28
N CYS A 505 -4.79 -7.19 -22.34
CA CYS A 505 -3.59 -7.75 -22.95
C CYS A 505 -3.48 -7.35 -24.43
N ASP A 506 -4.59 -7.39 -25.17
CA ASP A 506 -4.64 -7.02 -26.59
C ASP A 506 -4.24 -5.55 -26.80
N LEU A 507 -4.70 -4.63 -25.94
CA LEU A 507 -4.32 -3.22 -25.98
C LEU A 507 -2.84 -3.00 -25.70
N VAL A 508 -2.28 -3.70 -24.71
CA VAL A 508 -0.85 -3.61 -24.41
C VAL A 508 0.00 -4.14 -25.55
N VAL A 509 -0.32 -5.34 -26.05
CA VAL A 509 0.39 -5.98 -27.16
C VAL A 509 0.32 -5.13 -28.42
N GLY A 510 -0.86 -4.60 -28.76
CA GLY A 510 -1.05 -3.70 -29.89
C GLY A 510 -0.18 -2.45 -29.78
N ALA A 511 -0.22 -1.77 -28.64
CA ALA A 511 0.57 -0.55 -28.42
C ALA A 511 2.09 -0.79 -28.43
N LEU A 512 2.56 -1.93 -27.91
CA LEU A 512 3.97 -2.31 -27.97
C LEU A 512 4.42 -2.61 -29.40
N ARG A 513 3.57 -3.28 -30.20
CA ARG A 513 3.83 -3.50 -31.63
C ARG A 513 3.89 -2.17 -32.39
N ASP A 514 2.96 -1.26 -32.13
CA ASP A 514 2.88 0.04 -32.79
C ASP A 514 4.11 0.92 -32.52
N ILE A 515 4.72 0.81 -31.34
CA ILE A 515 5.96 1.54 -31.02
C ILE A 515 7.23 0.84 -31.51
N GLY A 516 7.10 -0.35 -32.11
CA GLY A 516 8.19 -1.07 -32.78
C GLY A 516 8.85 -2.16 -31.94
N LEU A 517 8.18 -2.73 -30.93
CA LEU A 517 8.66 -3.95 -30.29
C LEU A 517 8.59 -5.12 -31.29
N PRO A 518 9.67 -5.90 -31.49
CA PRO A 518 9.67 -7.06 -32.38
C PRO A 518 8.61 -8.10 -31.99
N ALA A 519 8.07 -8.82 -32.97
CA ALA A 519 7.04 -9.84 -32.77
C ALA A 519 7.52 -11.00 -31.88
#